data_AF-A0A6I9YGQ3-F1
#
_entry.id   AF-A0A6I9YGQ3-F1
#
_cell.length_a   1.000
_cell.length_b   1.000
_cell.length_c   1.000
_cell.angle_alpha   90.00
_cell.angle_beta   90.00
_cell.angle_gamma   90.00
#
_symmetry.space_group_name_H-M   'P 1'
#
loop_
_entity.id
_entity.type
_entity.pdbx_description
1 polymer ?
#
loop_
_entity_poly.entity_id
_entity_poly.type
_entity_poly.pdbx_seq_one_letter_code
_entity_poly.pdbx_strand_id
1 'polypeptide(L)'
;YRLSPEHPFPTQWEDCLTATVHFMKHAEEHGVDPSQIVIGGDSAGGNFATVITQELLRRPGLPKLRGQVLIYPGVQALDFNLPSYQQNAAIPILFQESVVFYGLKFLLRDSSLTNDILRGSHVPDEFRQKYEKWLSVDNIPEQFKRRGYQRRPLGPYKAEVHHQVPDLLTASFSSLLVEDELLRRFPETFIASCEYDVLRDDSLLYKKRLEDNGVKVRWFHATQGFHGIINLCYMNIVRFPDGVEILEKASEFIRDL
;
A
#
# COMPACT_ATOMS: atom_id res chain seq x y z
N TYR A 1 6.61 9.22 12.96
CA TYR A 1 7.11 7.92 13.47
C TYR A 1 8.63 7.88 13.29
N ARG A 2 9.34 7.05 14.06
CA ARG A 2 10.80 6.88 13.96
C ARG A 2 11.19 6.24 12.62
N LEU A 3 12.34 6.63 12.05
CA LEU A 3 12.75 6.23 10.70
C LEU A 3 13.83 5.13 10.71
N SER A 4 13.87 4.37 9.61
CA SER A 4 14.97 3.46 9.29
C SER A 4 16.13 4.26 8.68
N PRO A 5 17.40 3.89 8.93
CA PRO A 5 17.87 2.66 9.57
C PRO A 5 17.99 2.68 11.10
N GLU A 6 17.86 3.84 11.75
CA GLU A 6 18.06 3.98 13.20
C GLU A 6 17.04 3.16 14.01
N HIS A 7 15.82 3.03 13.47
CA HIS A 7 14.75 2.23 14.03
C HIS A 7 14.17 1.32 12.94
N PRO A 8 14.52 0.03 12.88
CA PRO A 8 14.03 -0.87 11.83
C PRO A 8 12.54 -1.18 11.96
N PHE A 9 11.98 -1.77 10.90
CA PHE A 9 10.68 -2.45 10.98
C PHE A 9 10.67 -3.44 12.15
N PRO A 10 9.58 -3.52 12.96
CA PRO A 10 8.26 -2.90 12.76
C PRO A 10 8.05 -1.51 13.38
N THR A 11 9.09 -0.84 13.89
CA THR A 11 8.94 0.35 14.76
C THR A 11 8.10 1.49 14.15
N GLN A 12 8.14 1.70 12.84
CA GLN A 12 7.41 2.76 12.15
C GLN A 12 5.90 2.64 12.37
N TRP A 13 5.33 1.46 12.09
CA TRP A 13 3.89 1.27 12.20
C TRP A 13 3.46 1.06 13.65
N GLU A 14 4.33 0.56 14.54
CA GLU A 14 4.09 0.53 15.99
C GLU A 14 3.96 1.94 16.58
N ASP A 15 4.81 2.88 16.16
CA ASP A 15 4.71 4.29 16.55
C ASP A 15 3.40 4.90 16.04
N CYS A 16 3.04 4.63 14.79
CA CYS A 16 1.78 5.12 14.23
C CYS A 16 0.57 4.53 14.95
N LEU A 17 0.60 3.23 15.29
CA LEU A 17 -0.45 2.58 16.06
C LEU A 17 -0.56 3.15 17.47
N THR A 18 0.57 3.40 18.14
CA THR A 18 0.61 4.01 19.47
C THR A 18 -0.01 5.40 19.45
N ALA A 19 0.39 6.24 18.49
CA ALA A 19 -0.18 7.57 18.30
C ALA A 19 -1.69 7.51 17.98
N THR A 20 -2.10 6.58 17.11
CA THR A 20 -3.51 6.41 16.73
C THR A 20 -4.37 5.99 17.91
N VAL A 21 -3.93 4.98 18.68
CA VAL A 21 -4.64 4.50 19.87
C VAL A 21 -4.70 5.59 20.95
N HIS A 22 -3.63 6.35 21.13
CA HIS A 22 -3.63 7.47 22.07
C HIS A 22 -4.65 8.53 21.64
N PHE A 23 -4.62 8.97 20.38
CA PHE A 23 -5.57 9.94 19.84
C PHE A 23 -7.02 9.46 19.98
N MET A 24 -7.32 8.21 19.60
CA MET A 24 -8.68 7.66 19.69
C MET A 24 -9.23 7.60 21.12
N LYS A 25 -8.36 7.46 22.14
CA LYS A 25 -8.77 7.47 23.55
C LYS A 25 -9.02 8.88 24.11
N HIS A 26 -8.42 9.90 23.50
CA HIS A 26 -8.48 11.29 23.97
C HIS A 26 -9.10 12.21 22.91
N ALA A 27 -9.84 11.67 21.94
CA ALA A 27 -10.35 12.43 20.79
C ALA A 27 -11.24 13.61 21.23
N GLU A 28 -12.08 13.39 22.24
CA GLU A 28 -12.96 14.43 22.81
C GLU A 28 -12.18 15.57 23.45
N GLU A 29 -11.00 15.30 24.05
CA GLU A 29 -10.11 16.33 24.62
C GLU A 29 -9.55 17.26 23.54
N HIS A 30 -9.51 16.80 22.29
CA HIS A 30 -9.13 17.58 21.11
C HIS A 30 -10.33 18.19 20.38
N GLY A 31 -11.55 18.07 20.93
CA GLY A 31 -12.79 18.53 20.28
C GLY A 31 -13.20 17.70 19.06
N VAL A 32 -12.73 16.45 18.97
CA VAL A 32 -13.04 15.53 17.87
C VAL A 32 -14.07 14.51 18.33
N ASP A 33 -15.14 14.33 17.56
CA ASP A 33 -16.11 13.25 17.76
C ASP A 33 -15.42 11.89 17.50
N PRO A 34 -15.37 10.97 18.51
CA PRO A 34 -14.74 9.67 18.34
C PRO A 34 -15.33 8.81 17.22
N SER A 35 -16.56 9.09 16.77
CA SER A 35 -17.21 8.41 15.64
C SER A 35 -16.79 8.94 14.26
N GLN A 36 -16.03 10.04 14.21
CA GLN A 36 -15.65 10.76 12.99
C GLN A 36 -14.15 10.67 12.68
N ILE A 37 -13.46 9.66 13.21
CA ILE A 37 -12.02 9.49 13.03
C ILE A 37 -11.72 8.81 11.68
N VAL A 38 -10.92 9.46 10.84
CA VAL A 38 -10.42 8.92 9.57
C VAL A 38 -8.91 8.68 9.68
N ILE A 39 -8.43 7.56 9.16
CA ILE A 39 -6.99 7.27 9.02
C ILE A 39 -6.57 7.41 7.56
N GLY A 40 -5.32 7.80 7.30
CA GLY A 40 -4.82 7.81 5.94
C GLY A 40 -3.32 7.96 5.84
N GLY A 41 -2.81 7.76 4.63
CA GLY A 41 -1.41 7.92 4.30
C GLY A 41 -1.13 7.69 2.82
N ASP A 42 0.03 8.12 2.37
CA ASP A 42 0.49 7.98 1.00
C ASP A 42 1.68 7.01 0.91
N SER A 43 1.81 6.28 -0.20
CA SER A 43 2.92 5.34 -0.42
C SER A 43 3.07 4.33 0.73
N ALA A 44 4.24 4.27 1.39
CA ALA A 44 4.46 3.46 2.60
C ALA A 44 3.54 3.87 3.77
N GLY A 45 3.17 5.15 3.88
CA GLY A 45 2.17 5.61 4.85
C GLY A 45 0.78 5.02 4.58
N GLY A 46 0.43 4.78 3.32
CA GLY A 46 -0.80 4.07 2.95
C GLY A 46 -0.79 2.61 3.39
N ASN A 47 0.37 1.95 3.32
CA ASN A 47 0.56 0.62 3.91
C ASN A 47 0.31 0.67 5.43
N PHE A 48 0.94 1.61 6.13
CA PHE A 48 0.80 1.74 7.59
C PHE A 48 -0.64 2.04 8.00
N ALA A 49 -1.34 2.94 7.31
CA ALA A 49 -2.77 3.19 7.56
C ALA A 49 -3.59 1.90 7.46
N THR A 50 -3.27 1.05 6.47
CA THR A 50 -3.91 -0.26 6.30
C THR A 50 -3.58 -1.21 7.44
N VAL A 51 -2.31 -1.34 7.84
CA VAL A 51 -1.88 -2.21 8.94
C VAL A 51 -2.49 -1.76 10.27
N ILE A 52 -2.51 -0.46 10.55
CA ILE A 52 -3.12 0.10 11.76
C ILE A 52 -4.62 -0.20 11.78
N THR A 53 -5.32 -0.07 10.64
CA THR A 53 -6.74 -0.45 10.53
C THR A 53 -6.96 -1.91 10.94
N GLN A 54 -6.09 -2.84 10.49
CA GLN A 54 -6.15 -4.24 10.90
C GLN A 54 -5.99 -4.40 12.42
N GLU A 55 -4.98 -3.74 12.99
CA GLU A 55 -4.67 -3.81 14.42
C GLU A 55 -5.77 -3.22 15.30
N LEU A 56 -6.39 -2.11 14.87
CA LEU A 56 -7.52 -1.51 15.55
C LEU A 56 -8.74 -2.43 15.55
N LEU A 57 -9.02 -3.10 14.43
CA LEU A 57 -10.14 -4.06 14.33
C LEU A 57 -9.94 -5.31 15.23
N ARG A 58 -8.70 -5.63 15.60
CA ARG A 58 -8.38 -6.70 16.56
C ARG A 58 -8.50 -6.25 18.02
N ARG A 59 -8.61 -4.95 18.29
CA ARG A 59 -8.65 -4.38 19.64
C ARG A 59 -10.08 -3.97 20.03
N PRO A 60 -10.74 -4.66 20.97
CA PRO A 60 -12.03 -4.21 21.47
C PRO A 60 -11.88 -2.92 22.31
N GLY A 61 -12.96 -2.14 22.41
CA GLY A 61 -13.03 -0.98 23.30
C GLY A 61 -12.44 0.32 22.76
N LEU A 62 -12.05 0.37 21.48
CA LEU A 62 -11.70 1.60 20.78
C LEU A 62 -12.88 2.04 19.88
N PRO A 63 -13.02 3.35 19.60
CA PRO A 63 -13.93 3.84 18.56
C PRO A 63 -13.67 3.16 17.21
N LYS A 64 -14.68 3.14 16.34
CA LYS A 64 -14.49 2.64 14.96
C LYS A 64 -13.98 3.78 14.08
N LEU A 65 -13.09 3.46 13.13
CA LEU A 65 -12.74 4.39 12.06
C LEU A 65 -13.96 4.65 11.18
N ARG A 66 -14.22 5.91 10.86
CA ARG A 66 -15.26 6.33 9.91
C ARG A 66 -14.86 6.05 8.47
N GLY A 67 -13.58 6.21 8.16
CA GLY A 67 -13.03 6.04 6.82
C GLY A 67 -11.52 5.78 6.80
N GLN A 68 -11.02 5.38 5.64
CA GLN A 68 -9.60 5.20 5.34
C GLN A 68 -9.23 5.89 4.02
N VAL A 69 -8.12 6.62 3.97
CA VAL A 69 -7.63 7.31 2.78
C VAL A 69 -6.26 6.77 2.39
N LEU A 70 -6.18 6.07 1.26
CA LEU A 70 -4.94 5.48 0.76
C LEU A 70 -4.53 6.16 -0.54
N ILE A 71 -3.37 6.78 -0.56
CA ILE A 71 -2.85 7.46 -1.76
C ILE A 71 -1.68 6.64 -2.30
N TYR A 72 -1.85 6.05 -3.50
CA TYR A 72 -0.90 5.17 -4.19
C TYR A 72 -0.14 4.20 -3.27
N PRO A 73 -0.85 3.39 -2.45
CA PRO A 73 -0.23 2.58 -1.42
C PRO A 73 0.59 1.41 -2.00
N GLY A 74 1.73 1.11 -1.36
CA GLY A 74 2.45 -0.16 -1.57
C GLY A 74 1.93 -1.21 -0.60
N VAL A 75 1.30 -2.28 -1.08
CA VAL A 75 0.57 -3.23 -0.21
C VAL A 75 1.01 -4.68 -0.35
N GLN A 76 1.94 -4.98 -1.26
CA GLN A 76 2.42 -6.34 -1.48
C GLN A 76 3.89 -6.37 -1.88
N ALA A 77 4.57 -7.44 -1.50
CA ALA A 77 5.95 -7.74 -1.86
C ALA A 77 6.09 -9.14 -2.48
N LEU A 78 5.05 -9.63 -3.14
CA LEU A 78 4.98 -10.98 -3.73
C LEU A 78 5.37 -10.98 -5.21
N ASP A 79 4.93 -9.96 -5.95
CA ASP A 79 5.13 -9.85 -7.39
C ASP A 79 5.51 -8.42 -7.79
N PHE A 80 6.80 -8.23 -8.06
CA PHE A 80 7.35 -6.99 -8.60
C PHE A 80 7.38 -6.98 -10.13
N ASN A 81 6.70 -7.89 -10.82
CA ASN A 81 6.59 -7.95 -12.29
C ASN A 81 5.16 -7.72 -12.81
N LEU A 82 4.24 -7.23 -11.97
CA LEU A 82 2.92 -6.77 -12.43
C LEU A 82 3.07 -5.69 -13.53
N PRO A 83 2.06 -5.49 -14.38
CA PRO A 83 2.09 -4.51 -15.48
C PRO A 83 2.69 -3.15 -15.12
N SER A 84 2.29 -2.52 -14.01
CA SER A 84 2.79 -1.21 -13.59
C SER A 84 4.27 -1.23 -13.23
N TYR A 85 4.76 -2.27 -12.56
CA TYR A 85 6.19 -2.39 -12.24
C TYR A 85 7.05 -2.49 -13.51
N GLN A 86 6.55 -3.15 -14.57
CA GLN A 86 7.27 -3.22 -15.84
C GLN A 86 7.15 -1.91 -16.65
N GLN A 87 5.93 -1.39 -16.78
CA GLN A 87 5.63 -0.21 -17.60
C GLN A 87 6.26 1.06 -17.06
N ASN A 88 6.33 1.18 -15.72
CA ASN A 88 6.80 2.37 -15.03
C ASN A 88 8.18 2.17 -14.39
N ALA A 89 8.91 1.10 -14.75
CA ALA A 89 10.15 0.69 -14.09
C ALA A 89 11.21 1.80 -13.98
N ALA A 90 11.23 2.72 -14.96
CA ALA A 90 12.20 3.81 -15.10
C ALA A 90 11.59 5.21 -14.91
N ILE A 91 10.35 5.32 -14.40
CA ILE A 91 9.73 6.62 -14.12
C ILE A 91 10.41 7.25 -12.88
N PRO A 92 10.82 8.54 -12.91
CA PRO A 92 11.44 9.20 -11.78
C PRO A 92 10.59 9.21 -10.49
N ILE A 93 11.25 9.49 -9.35
CA ILE A 93 10.76 9.38 -7.96
C ILE A 93 10.74 7.95 -7.42
N LEU A 94 10.18 6.98 -8.14
CA LEU A 94 10.13 5.60 -7.68
C LEU A 94 10.36 4.60 -8.82
N PHE A 95 11.58 4.08 -8.91
CA PHE A 95 11.94 3.00 -9.82
C PHE A 95 11.52 1.64 -9.26
N GLN A 96 11.32 0.65 -10.14
CA GLN A 96 10.97 -0.72 -9.74
C GLN A 96 11.96 -1.30 -8.72
N GLU A 97 13.26 -1.17 -8.98
CA GLU A 97 14.31 -1.65 -8.09
C GLU A 97 14.31 -0.90 -6.75
N SER A 98 13.97 0.39 -6.74
CA SER A 98 13.90 1.20 -5.54
C SER A 98 12.84 0.69 -4.56
N VAL A 99 11.72 0.14 -5.03
CA VAL A 99 10.70 -0.45 -4.15
C VAL A 99 11.28 -1.59 -3.32
N VAL A 100 11.99 -2.52 -3.98
CA VAL A 100 12.64 -3.66 -3.31
C VAL A 100 13.78 -3.19 -2.42
N PHE A 101 14.60 -2.26 -2.89
CA PHE A 101 15.70 -1.69 -2.11
C PHE A 101 15.19 -1.03 -0.82
N TYR A 102 14.16 -0.19 -0.89
CA TYR A 102 13.58 0.44 0.30
C TYR A 102 12.97 -0.61 1.22
N GLY A 103 12.26 -1.61 0.70
CA GLY A 103 11.75 -2.71 1.52
C GLY A 103 12.85 -3.44 2.29
N LEU A 104 13.97 -3.76 1.64
CA LEU A 104 15.14 -4.37 2.29
C LEU A 104 15.77 -3.45 3.33
N LYS A 105 15.89 -2.14 3.06
CA LYS A 105 16.38 -1.16 4.03
C LYS A 105 15.46 -1.04 5.25
N PHE A 106 14.15 -1.05 5.06
CA PHE A 106 13.17 -1.06 6.16
C PHE A 106 13.37 -2.27 7.07
N LEU A 107 13.67 -3.43 6.49
CA LEU A 107 13.93 -4.68 7.22
C LEU A 107 15.38 -4.84 7.71
N LEU A 108 16.28 -3.89 7.43
CA LEU A 108 17.74 -4.03 7.63
C LEU A 108 18.28 -5.35 7.04
N ARG A 109 17.92 -5.62 5.79
CA ARG A 109 18.38 -6.78 5.02
C ARG A 109 19.34 -6.34 3.91
N ASP A 110 20.14 -7.30 3.44
CA ASP A 110 21.15 -7.04 2.43
C ASP A 110 20.49 -6.72 1.08
N SER A 111 20.91 -5.61 0.47
CA SER A 111 20.49 -5.20 -0.88
C SER A 111 20.94 -6.17 -1.97
N SER A 112 21.90 -7.07 -1.70
CA SER A 112 22.30 -8.14 -2.63
C SER A 112 21.14 -9.08 -3.01
N LEU A 113 20.10 -9.17 -2.17
CA LEU A 113 18.89 -9.96 -2.40
C LEU A 113 17.95 -9.37 -3.47
N THR A 114 18.18 -8.11 -3.89
CA THR A 114 17.25 -7.35 -4.76
C THR A 114 16.89 -8.11 -6.04
N ASN A 115 17.88 -8.67 -6.73
CA ASN A 115 17.64 -9.39 -7.99
C ASN A 115 16.79 -10.66 -7.81
N ASP A 116 17.00 -11.39 -6.72
CA ASP A 116 16.21 -12.59 -6.43
C ASP A 116 14.78 -12.22 -6.04
N ILE A 117 14.59 -11.14 -5.26
CA ILE A 117 13.26 -10.64 -4.88
C ILE A 117 12.50 -10.08 -6.09
N LEU A 118 13.17 -9.35 -6.98
CA LEU A 118 12.57 -8.87 -8.23
C LEU A 118 12.13 -10.02 -9.13
N ARG A 119 12.80 -11.17 -9.08
CA ARG A 119 12.38 -12.41 -9.78
C ARG A 119 11.31 -13.18 -9.02
N GLY A 120 10.96 -12.73 -7.81
CA GLY A 120 10.03 -13.37 -6.90
C GLY A 120 10.61 -14.57 -6.15
N SER A 121 11.91 -14.90 -6.27
CA SER A 121 12.48 -16.15 -5.75
C SER A 121 12.32 -16.35 -4.23
N HIS A 122 11.95 -15.32 -3.47
CA HIS A 122 11.65 -15.39 -2.03
C HIS A 122 10.25 -15.93 -1.69
N VAL A 123 9.35 -16.11 -2.67
CA VAL A 123 7.97 -16.55 -2.44
C VAL A 123 7.82 -18.04 -2.75
N PRO A 124 7.45 -18.89 -1.76
CA PRO A 124 7.15 -20.30 -2.00
C PRO A 124 5.97 -20.48 -2.96
N ASP A 125 5.98 -21.53 -3.78
CA ASP A 125 4.93 -21.79 -4.78
C ASP A 125 3.55 -21.99 -4.14
N GLU A 126 3.47 -22.72 -3.03
CA GLU A 126 2.22 -22.89 -2.26
C GLU A 126 1.66 -21.54 -1.77
N PHE A 127 2.56 -20.63 -1.38
CA PHE A 127 2.18 -19.29 -0.94
C PHE A 127 1.63 -18.46 -2.11
N ARG A 128 2.27 -18.54 -3.29
CA ARG A 128 1.72 -17.90 -4.50
C ARG A 128 0.33 -18.43 -4.83
N GLN A 129 0.17 -19.75 -4.84
CA GLN A 129 -1.11 -20.38 -5.15
C GLN A 129 -2.20 -19.95 -4.16
N LYS A 130 -1.88 -19.86 -2.87
CA LYS A 130 -2.80 -19.36 -1.84
C LYS A 130 -3.31 -17.95 -2.16
N TYR A 131 -2.45 -17.07 -2.66
CA TYR A 131 -2.77 -15.65 -2.89
C TYR A 131 -3.11 -15.28 -4.34
N GLU A 132 -2.97 -16.21 -5.29
CA GLU A 132 -3.20 -16.02 -6.74
C GLU A 132 -4.59 -15.44 -7.04
N LYS A 133 -5.62 -15.86 -6.29
CA LYS A 133 -6.99 -15.36 -6.48
C LYS A 133 -7.11 -13.84 -6.33
N TRP A 134 -6.25 -13.22 -5.51
CA TRP A 134 -6.24 -11.77 -5.30
C TRP A 134 -5.11 -11.10 -6.08
N LEU A 135 -3.90 -11.67 -6.02
CA LEU A 135 -2.70 -11.13 -6.66
C LEU A 135 -2.47 -11.81 -8.02
N SER A 136 -3.31 -11.47 -9.00
CA SER A 136 -3.21 -11.96 -10.38
C SER A 136 -3.35 -10.82 -11.37
N VAL A 137 -2.66 -10.94 -12.50
CA VAL A 137 -2.74 -10.01 -13.64
C VAL A 137 -4.14 -10.03 -14.27
N ASP A 138 -4.90 -11.12 -14.09
CA ASP A 138 -6.28 -11.24 -14.57
C ASP A 138 -7.23 -10.30 -13.80
N ASN A 139 -6.85 -9.91 -12.59
CA ASN A 139 -7.58 -8.93 -11.77
C ASN A 139 -7.29 -7.46 -12.18
N ILE A 140 -6.37 -7.24 -13.13
CA ILE A 140 -6.00 -5.91 -13.61
C ILE A 140 -6.75 -5.62 -14.93
N PRO A 141 -7.51 -4.51 -15.03
CA PRO A 141 -8.23 -4.16 -16.26
C PRO A 141 -7.32 -4.02 -17.48
N GLU A 142 -7.81 -4.45 -18.66
CA GLU A 142 -7.02 -4.48 -19.91
C GLU A 142 -6.38 -3.14 -20.29
N GLN A 143 -7.03 -2.01 -19.98
CA GLN A 143 -6.49 -0.69 -20.27
C GLN A 143 -5.13 -0.43 -19.60
N PHE A 144 -4.89 -1.02 -18.42
CA PHE A 144 -3.65 -0.85 -17.67
C PHE A 144 -2.53 -1.79 -18.14
N LYS A 145 -2.81 -2.75 -19.03
CA LYS A 145 -1.84 -3.71 -19.58
C LYS A 145 -1.23 -3.27 -20.92
N ARG A 146 -1.70 -2.17 -21.51
CA ARG A 146 -1.43 -1.82 -22.92
C ARG A 146 -0.01 -1.33 -23.25
N ARG A 147 0.76 -0.83 -22.28
CA ARG A 147 2.07 -0.18 -22.53
C ARG A 147 3.25 -1.17 -22.53
N GLY A 148 3.20 -2.19 -23.38
CA GLY A 148 4.33 -3.12 -23.55
C GLY A 148 4.54 -4.10 -22.38
N TYR A 149 3.48 -4.39 -21.60
CA TYR A 149 3.53 -5.45 -20.60
C TYR A 149 3.73 -6.81 -21.26
N GLN A 150 4.61 -7.63 -20.68
CA GLN A 150 4.79 -9.02 -21.05
C GLN A 150 4.78 -9.89 -19.80
N ARG A 151 4.07 -11.02 -19.84
CA ARG A 151 4.12 -11.99 -18.76
C ARG A 151 5.49 -12.65 -18.75
N ARG A 152 6.28 -12.40 -17.70
CA ARG A 152 7.60 -13.00 -17.51
C ARG A 152 7.50 -14.23 -16.62
N PRO A 153 8.25 -15.31 -16.89
CA PRO A 153 8.34 -16.41 -15.95
C PRO A 153 9.01 -15.92 -14.66
N LEU A 154 8.48 -16.36 -13.52
CA LEU A 154 9.07 -16.09 -12.22
C LEU A 154 10.34 -16.93 -12.04
N GLY A 155 11.27 -16.43 -11.22
CA GLY A 155 12.46 -17.18 -10.84
C GLY A 155 12.09 -18.41 -10.00
N PRO A 156 12.94 -19.45 -9.98
CA PRO A 156 12.75 -20.59 -9.08
C PRO A 156 12.76 -20.12 -7.63
N TYR A 157 11.98 -20.79 -6.77
CA TYR A 157 11.99 -20.55 -5.33
C TYR A 157 13.39 -20.84 -4.74
N LYS A 158 13.84 -19.94 -3.86
CA LYS A 158 15.12 -20.02 -3.14
C LYS A 158 14.85 -19.90 -1.64
N ALA A 159 14.96 -21.01 -0.92
CA ALA A 159 14.68 -21.06 0.52
C ALA A 159 15.61 -20.14 1.33
N GLU A 160 16.87 -20.02 0.91
CA GLU A 160 17.87 -19.14 1.50
C GLU A 160 17.53 -17.65 1.36
N VAL A 161 16.85 -17.26 0.27
CA VAL A 161 16.37 -15.88 0.11
C VAL A 161 15.15 -15.69 1.00
N HIS A 162 14.19 -16.62 0.95
CA HIS A 162 12.97 -16.57 1.77
C HIS A 162 13.27 -16.44 3.27
N HIS A 163 14.18 -17.25 3.82
CA HIS A 163 14.55 -17.21 5.23
C HIS A 163 15.18 -15.88 5.67
N GLN A 164 15.76 -15.11 4.73
CA GLN A 164 16.30 -13.78 5.05
C GLN A 164 15.22 -12.70 5.05
N VAL A 165 14.11 -12.88 4.33
CA VAL A 165 13.05 -11.87 4.19
C VAL A 165 11.64 -12.40 4.48
N PRO A 166 11.42 -13.22 5.53
CA PRO A 166 10.10 -13.79 5.80
C PRO A 166 9.05 -12.71 6.05
N ASP A 167 9.48 -11.56 6.60
CA ASP A 167 8.64 -10.41 6.92
C ASP A 167 7.91 -9.85 5.69
N LEU A 168 8.50 -9.92 4.48
CA LEU A 168 7.85 -9.48 3.25
C LEU A 168 6.53 -10.20 2.97
N LEU A 169 6.35 -11.41 3.51
CA LEU A 169 5.17 -12.25 3.31
C LEU A 169 4.21 -12.24 4.52
N THR A 170 4.36 -11.25 5.41
CA THR A 170 3.45 -11.02 6.54
C THR A 170 2.43 -9.93 6.23
N ALA A 171 1.25 -9.99 6.84
CA ALA A 171 0.21 -8.97 6.66
C ALA A 171 0.56 -7.59 7.25
N SER A 172 1.60 -7.51 8.09
CA SER A 172 2.12 -6.24 8.64
C SER A 172 3.12 -5.55 7.70
N PHE A 173 3.63 -6.24 6.68
CA PHE A 173 4.44 -5.63 5.62
C PHE A 173 3.66 -5.59 4.29
N SER A 174 3.12 -6.73 3.87
CA SER A 174 2.26 -6.87 2.70
C SER A 174 0.80 -6.85 3.15
N SER A 175 0.26 -5.66 3.40
CA SER A 175 -1.09 -5.46 3.94
C SER A 175 -2.21 -6.04 3.07
N LEU A 176 -1.93 -6.31 1.80
CA LEU A 176 -2.82 -7.08 0.92
C LEU A 176 -3.11 -8.48 1.49
N LEU A 177 -2.20 -9.11 2.23
CA LEU A 177 -2.29 -10.52 2.65
C LEU A 177 -3.26 -10.81 3.81
N VAL A 178 -3.89 -9.77 4.36
CA VAL A 178 -4.82 -9.88 5.50
C VAL A 178 -6.01 -10.81 5.21
N GLU A 179 -6.45 -11.57 6.22
CA GLU A 179 -7.58 -12.49 6.10
C GLU A 179 -8.90 -11.79 5.69
N ASP A 180 -9.69 -12.46 4.84
CA ASP A 180 -10.97 -11.95 4.31
C ASP A 180 -11.96 -11.59 5.44
N GLU A 181 -11.97 -12.36 6.55
CA GLU A 181 -12.83 -12.09 7.72
C GLU A 181 -12.57 -10.70 8.32
N LEU A 182 -11.30 -10.30 8.40
CA LEU A 182 -10.94 -8.99 8.93
C LEU A 182 -11.24 -7.89 7.91
N LEU A 183 -11.01 -8.14 6.62
CA LEU A 183 -11.28 -7.18 5.54
C LEU A 183 -12.75 -6.77 5.46
N ARG A 184 -13.69 -7.69 5.67
CA ARG A 184 -15.14 -7.38 5.68
C ARG A 184 -15.54 -6.35 6.73
N ARG A 185 -14.67 -6.11 7.72
CA ARG A 185 -14.89 -5.17 8.82
C ARG A 185 -14.18 -3.83 8.60
N PHE A 186 -13.48 -3.66 7.47
CA PHE A 186 -12.78 -2.41 7.15
C PHE A 186 -13.77 -1.25 6.96
N PRO A 187 -13.34 -0.02 7.28
CA PRO A 187 -14.14 1.17 7.03
C PRO A 187 -14.24 1.45 5.53
N GLU A 188 -15.16 2.35 5.16
CA GLU A 188 -15.22 2.88 3.80
C GLU A 188 -13.85 3.45 3.42
N THR A 189 -13.37 3.11 2.22
CA THR A 189 -11.98 3.40 1.83
C THR A 189 -11.93 4.23 0.56
N PHE A 190 -11.18 5.32 0.58
CA PHE A 190 -10.74 6.03 -0.62
C PHE A 190 -9.38 5.51 -1.07
N ILE A 191 -9.22 5.26 -2.37
CA ILE A 191 -7.95 4.88 -2.98
C ILE A 191 -7.66 5.83 -4.15
N ALA A 192 -6.51 6.48 -4.12
CA ALA A 192 -5.93 7.14 -5.29
C ALA A 192 -4.84 6.27 -5.90
N SER A 193 -4.79 6.21 -7.23
CA SER A 193 -3.72 5.54 -8.00
C SER A 193 -3.19 6.50 -9.06
N CYS A 194 -1.94 6.31 -9.49
CA CYS A 194 -1.28 7.13 -10.50
C CYS A 194 -0.91 6.29 -11.72
N GLU A 195 -1.08 6.81 -12.93
CA GLU A 195 -0.80 6.05 -14.17
C GLU A 195 0.69 5.74 -14.35
N TYR A 196 1.56 6.68 -13.98
CA TYR A 196 3.02 6.57 -14.09
C TYR A 196 3.65 6.23 -12.72
N ASP A 197 3.09 5.23 -12.04
CA ASP A 197 3.59 4.71 -10.76
C ASP A 197 3.77 3.19 -10.83
N VAL A 198 4.90 2.67 -10.35
CA VAL A 198 5.14 1.23 -10.23
C VAL A 198 4.14 0.55 -9.27
N LEU A 199 3.60 1.28 -8.29
CA LEU A 199 2.60 0.81 -7.32
C LEU A 199 1.15 0.98 -7.80
N ARG A 200 0.93 1.36 -9.07
CA ARG A 200 -0.45 1.49 -9.61
C ARG A 200 -1.23 0.19 -9.44
N ASP A 201 -0.63 -0.94 -9.81
CA ASP A 201 -1.34 -2.22 -9.78
C ASP A 201 -1.54 -2.74 -8.34
N ASP A 202 -0.66 -2.38 -7.39
CA ASP A 202 -0.90 -2.58 -5.94
C ASP A 202 -2.23 -1.94 -5.52
N SER A 203 -2.47 -0.70 -5.96
CA SER A 203 -3.72 0.04 -5.67
C SER A 203 -4.94 -0.63 -6.32
N LEU A 204 -4.83 -1.06 -7.58
CA LEU A 204 -5.93 -1.70 -8.32
C LEU A 204 -6.32 -3.05 -7.72
N LEU A 205 -5.32 -3.88 -7.39
CA LEU A 205 -5.54 -5.20 -6.80
C LEU A 205 -6.12 -5.09 -5.39
N TYR A 206 -5.64 -4.12 -4.60
CA TYR A 206 -6.19 -3.88 -3.27
C TYR A 206 -7.62 -3.34 -3.30
N LYS A 207 -7.92 -2.39 -4.20
CA LYS A 207 -9.28 -1.92 -4.48
C LYS A 207 -10.21 -3.10 -4.75
N LYS A 208 -9.85 -3.97 -5.70
CA LYS A 208 -10.66 -5.13 -6.05
C LYS A 208 -10.85 -6.06 -4.85
N ARG A 209 -9.79 -6.34 -4.09
CA ARG A 209 -9.86 -7.21 -2.90
C ARG A 209 -10.81 -6.66 -1.82
N LEU A 210 -10.82 -5.34 -1.62
CA LEU A 210 -11.75 -4.67 -0.71
C LEU A 210 -13.20 -4.78 -1.21
N GLU A 211 -13.44 -4.49 -2.49
CA GLU A 211 -14.77 -4.59 -3.12
C GLU A 211 -15.32 -6.03 -3.10
N ASP A 212 -14.48 -7.02 -3.42
CA ASP A 212 -14.84 -8.45 -3.36
C ASP A 212 -15.20 -8.91 -1.92
N ASN A 213 -14.76 -8.17 -0.90
CA ASN A 213 -15.09 -8.40 0.51
C ASN A 213 -16.18 -7.44 1.04
N GLY A 214 -16.91 -6.75 0.16
CA GLY A 214 -18.04 -5.90 0.54
C GLY A 214 -17.68 -4.56 1.18
N VAL A 215 -16.39 -4.17 1.14
CA VAL A 215 -15.96 -2.84 1.58
C VAL A 215 -16.34 -1.83 0.50
N LYS A 216 -17.00 -0.74 0.89
CA LYS A 216 -17.29 0.36 -0.02
C LYS A 216 -16.00 1.12 -0.33
N VAL A 217 -15.67 1.21 -1.63
CA VAL A 217 -14.44 1.86 -2.10
C VAL A 217 -14.78 3.01 -3.04
N ARG A 218 -14.20 4.19 -2.79
CA ARG A 218 -14.17 5.31 -3.73
C ARG A 218 -12.78 5.36 -4.36
N TRP A 219 -12.70 5.27 -5.67
CA TRP A 219 -11.43 5.21 -6.39
C TRP A 219 -11.25 6.41 -7.31
N PHE A 220 -10.07 7.01 -7.26
CA PHE A 220 -9.62 8.03 -8.19
C PHE A 220 -8.32 7.58 -8.88
N HIS A 221 -8.24 7.80 -10.19
CA HIS A 221 -7.06 7.48 -10.98
C HIS A 221 -6.51 8.73 -11.65
N ALA A 222 -5.36 9.18 -11.17
CA ALA A 222 -4.60 10.28 -11.74
C ALA A 222 -3.91 9.82 -13.03
N THR A 223 -4.53 10.12 -14.17
CA THR A 223 -4.08 9.68 -15.50
C THR A 223 -2.72 10.23 -15.92
N GLN A 224 -2.31 11.36 -15.35
CA GLN A 224 -1.01 12.01 -15.56
C GLN A 224 -0.16 11.97 -14.28
N GLY A 225 -0.64 11.28 -13.24
CA GLY A 225 0.02 11.16 -11.96
C GLY A 225 1.22 10.22 -12.00
N PHE A 226 2.18 10.47 -11.12
CA PHE A 226 3.33 9.61 -10.82
C PHE A 226 3.50 9.47 -9.31
N HIS A 227 4.37 8.56 -8.87
CA HIS A 227 4.57 8.31 -7.45
C HIS A 227 5.00 9.58 -6.70
N GLY A 228 4.39 9.84 -5.54
CA GLY A 228 4.73 10.98 -4.69
C GLY A 228 4.26 12.35 -5.20
N ILE A 229 3.44 12.40 -6.26
CA ILE A 229 2.97 13.65 -6.89
C ILE A 229 2.32 14.64 -5.91
N ILE A 230 1.67 14.18 -4.84
CA ILE A 230 1.00 15.08 -3.87
C ILE A 230 2.00 15.97 -3.11
N ASN A 231 3.25 15.51 -2.97
CA ASN A 231 4.32 16.25 -2.29
C ASN A 231 4.81 17.44 -3.14
N LEU A 232 4.44 17.49 -4.42
CA LEU A 232 4.84 18.52 -5.36
C LEU A 232 3.73 19.54 -5.62
N CYS A 233 2.54 19.37 -5.03
CA CYS A 233 1.37 20.24 -5.26
C CYS A 233 1.55 21.68 -4.77
N TYR A 234 2.40 21.87 -3.75
CA TYR A 234 2.61 23.17 -3.10
C TYR A 234 3.99 23.77 -3.38
N MET A 235 4.74 23.21 -4.35
CA MET A 235 5.98 23.84 -4.80
C MET A 235 5.63 25.07 -5.64
N ASN A 236 6.00 26.26 -5.18
CA ASN A 236 5.68 27.55 -5.81
C ASN A 236 6.13 27.71 -7.28
N ILE A 237 6.96 26.79 -7.79
CA ILE A 237 7.62 26.88 -9.09
C ILE A 237 7.08 25.86 -10.10
N VAL A 238 6.40 24.79 -9.64
CA VAL A 238 5.85 23.72 -10.49
C VAL A 238 4.52 23.25 -9.89
N ARG A 239 3.44 23.24 -10.69
CA ARG A 239 2.12 22.74 -10.27
C ARG A 239 1.74 21.49 -11.07
N PHE A 240 1.36 20.44 -10.36
CA PHE A 240 0.87 19.19 -10.95
C PHE A 240 -0.65 19.05 -10.67
N PRO A 241 -1.54 19.30 -11.66
CA PRO A 241 -2.98 19.29 -11.45
C PRO A 241 -3.53 18.00 -10.85
N ASP A 242 -3.09 16.84 -11.35
CA ASP A 242 -3.51 15.52 -10.84
C ASP A 242 -3.18 15.33 -9.36
N GLY A 243 -2.07 15.87 -8.87
CA GLY A 243 -1.73 15.82 -7.45
C GLY A 243 -2.70 16.65 -6.60
N VAL A 244 -3.14 17.81 -7.10
CA VAL A 244 -4.15 18.64 -6.44
C VAL A 244 -5.50 17.94 -6.46
N GLU A 245 -5.87 17.34 -7.60
CA GLU A 245 -7.13 16.62 -7.76
C GLU A 245 -7.21 15.38 -6.84
N ILE A 246 -6.10 14.66 -6.62
CA ILE A 246 -6.04 13.59 -5.60
C ILE A 246 -6.45 14.13 -4.22
N LEU A 247 -5.89 15.26 -3.81
CA LEU A 247 -6.17 15.87 -2.50
C LEU A 247 -7.61 16.40 -2.42
N GLU A 248 -8.13 16.99 -3.51
CA GLU A 248 -9.52 17.43 -3.61
C GLU A 248 -10.49 16.26 -3.49
N LYS A 249 -10.24 15.15 -4.20
CA LYS A 249 -11.07 13.94 -4.17
C LYS A 249 -11.01 13.21 -2.82
N ALA A 250 -9.85 13.18 -2.18
CA ALA A 250 -9.72 12.69 -0.81
C ALA A 250 -10.48 13.57 0.19
N SER A 251 -10.45 14.90 0.01
CA SER A 251 -11.18 15.85 0.83
C SER A 251 -12.70 15.74 0.64
N GLU A 252 -13.17 15.59 -0.61
CA GLU A 252 -14.57 15.29 -0.93
C GLU A 252 -15.02 14.00 -0.25
N PHE A 253 -14.21 12.94 -0.32
CA PHE A 253 -14.49 11.69 0.37
C PHE A 253 -14.67 11.90 1.88
N ILE A 254 -13.75 12.60 2.53
CA ILE A 254 -13.82 12.85 3.98
C ILE A 254 -15.08 13.66 4.35
N ARG A 255 -15.49 14.63 3.53
CA ARG A 255 -16.69 15.44 3.77
C ARG A 255 -18.01 14.66 3.58
N ASP A 256 -17.99 13.62 2.76
CA ASP A 256 -19.18 12.81 2.44
C ASP A 256 -19.43 11.66 3.43
N LEU A 257 -18.48 11.38 4.33
CA LEU A 257 -18.63 10.42 5.43
C LEU A 257 -19.57 10.96 6.51
#